data_AF-A0A926B2G5-F1
#
_entry.id   AF-A0A926B2G5-F1
#
_cell.length_a   1.000
_cell.length_b   1.000
_cell.length_c   1.000
_cell.angle_alpha   90.00
_cell.angle_beta   90.00
_cell.angle_gamma   90.00
#
_symmetry.space_group_name_H-M   'P 1'
#
loop_
_entity.id
_entity.type
_entity.pdbx_description
1 polymer ?
#
loop_
_entity_poly.entity_id
_entity_poly.type
_entity_poly.pdbx_seq_one_letter_code
_entity_poly.pdbx_strand_id
1 'polypeptide(L)'
;LRSETDKHRMVLLGNRMTGYNYRHVDVRISKSNSETRVITSLASGEKTLDLTFDAESENALLPEGSPFADWRTARRFAGPMPFTFSPEPDGSFVVIEGKRADWMPRPIIVKDWHIGLFDEPPLRGVTPILANAFAVENIDYRWSRGRIVRPGGDK
;
A
#
# COMPACT_ATOMS: atom_id res chain seq x y z
N LEU A 1 2.35 12.06 4.24
CA LEU A 1 2.12 10.61 4.09
C LEU A 1 3.04 9.87 5.05
N ARG A 2 2.61 8.71 5.55
CA ARG A 2 3.30 7.91 6.56
C ARG A 2 3.07 6.43 6.29
N SER A 3 3.91 5.59 6.86
CA SER A 3 3.76 4.13 6.83
C SER A 3 3.30 3.57 8.18
N GLU A 4 2.70 2.38 8.19
CA GLU A 4 2.26 1.69 9.41
C GLU A 4 2.92 0.32 9.52
N THR A 5 3.15 -0.15 10.75
CA THR A 5 3.78 -1.45 11.05
C THR A 5 3.37 -1.96 12.41
N ASP A 6 3.27 -3.28 12.54
CA ASP A 6 3.08 -4.02 13.81
C ASP A 6 4.41 -4.34 14.53
N LYS A 7 5.53 -3.78 14.05
CA LYS A 7 6.87 -4.03 14.62
C LYS A 7 7.46 -2.76 15.20
N HIS A 8 7.56 -2.71 16.53
CA HIS A 8 8.22 -1.59 17.23
C HIS A 8 9.66 -1.32 16.75
N ARG A 9 10.44 -2.37 16.45
CA ARG A 9 11.80 -2.21 15.91
C ARG A 9 11.83 -1.48 14.58
N MET A 10 10.80 -1.66 13.75
CA MET A 10 10.68 -1.01 12.45
C MET A 10 10.30 0.47 12.60
N VAL A 11 9.50 0.83 13.61
CA VAL A 11 9.28 2.23 13.99
C VAL A 11 10.60 2.90 14.40
N LEU A 12 11.34 2.28 15.34
CA LEU A 12 12.57 2.86 15.87
C LEU A 12 13.66 2.99 14.80
N LEU A 13 13.98 1.88 14.12
CA LEU A 13 15.08 1.83 13.17
C LEU A 13 14.72 2.48 11.84
N GLY A 14 13.49 2.23 11.36
CA GLY A 14 13.00 2.74 10.08
C GLY A 14 12.93 4.26 10.08
N ASN A 15 12.44 4.89 11.14
CA ASN A 15 12.35 6.36 11.20
C ASN A 15 13.70 7.06 11.39
N ARG A 16 14.70 6.35 11.92
CA ARG A 16 16.07 6.86 11.98
C ARG A 16 16.77 6.79 10.63
N MET A 17 16.42 5.82 9.79
CA MET A 17 17.12 5.52 8.54
C MET A 17 16.36 5.94 7.27
N THR A 18 15.07 6.27 7.38
CA THR A 18 14.20 6.53 6.23
C THR A 18 13.20 7.65 6.55
N GLY A 19 12.70 8.33 5.51
CA GLY A 19 11.63 9.33 5.62
C GLY A 19 10.20 8.76 5.64
N TYR A 20 10.03 7.45 5.88
CA TYR A 20 8.71 6.80 5.80
C TYR A 20 7.78 7.10 6.98
N ASN A 21 8.29 7.68 8.08
CA ASN A 21 7.50 8.07 9.24
C ASN A 21 6.60 6.94 9.76
N TYR A 22 7.16 5.75 9.94
CA TYR A 22 6.49 4.57 10.48
C TYR A 22 5.79 4.88 11.81
N ARG A 23 4.53 4.47 11.89
CA ARG A 23 3.72 4.46 13.11
C ARG A 23 3.39 3.02 13.49
N HIS A 24 3.41 2.74 14.79
CA HIS A 24 3.00 1.43 15.28
C HIS A 24 1.47 1.29 15.20
N VAL A 25 0.99 0.14 14.75
CA VAL A 25 -0.43 -0.24 14.76
C VAL A 25 -0.57 -1.70 15.20
N ASP A 26 -1.69 -2.02 15.85
CA ASP A 26 -2.11 -3.40 16.00
C ASP A 26 -2.78 -3.86 14.72
N VAL A 27 -2.43 -5.05 14.24
CA VAL A 27 -3.02 -5.66 13.03
C VAL A 27 -3.84 -6.86 13.45
N ARG A 28 -5.11 -6.89 13.03
CA ARG A 28 -6.00 -8.04 13.18
C ARG A 28 -6.49 -8.48 11.81
N ILE A 29 -6.29 -9.76 11.52
CA ILE A 29 -6.78 -10.39 10.29
C ILE A 29 -7.67 -11.55 10.70
N SER A 30 -8.89 -11.57 10.19
CA SER A 30 -9.84 -12.67 10.40
C SER A 30 -10.36 -13.15 9.07
N LYS A 31 -10.42 -14.47 8.89
CA LYS A 31 -10.99 -15.11 7.70
C LYS A 31 -12.23 -15.92 8.11
N SER A 32 -13.32 -15.72 7.39
CA SER A 32 -14.56 -16.49 7.55
C SER A 32 -15.11 -16.79 6.16
N ASN A 33 -15.25 -18.08 5.81
CA ASN A 33 -15.60 -18.50 4.45
C ASN A 33 -14.62 -17.89 3.43
N SER A 34 -15.14 -17.25 2.37
CA SER A 34 -14.36 -16.51 1.37
C SER A 34 -13.99 -15.08 1.81
N GLU A 35 -14.56 -14.58 2.91
CA GLU A 35 -14.35 -13.21 3.36
C GLU A 35 -13.13 -13.11 4.27
N THR A 36 -12.31 -12.10 3.98
CA THR A 36 -11.18 -11.69 4.80
C THR A 36 -11.42 -10.27 5.27
N ARG A 37 -11.28 -10.06 6.58
CA ARG A 37 -11.32 -8.74 7.20
C ARG A 37 -9.95 -8.41 7.79
N VAL A 38 -9.46 -7.21 7.47
CA VAL A 38 -8.20 -6.65 7.96
C VAL A 38 -8.51 -5.37 8.69
N ILE A 39 -8.10 -5.29 9.95
CA ILE A 39 -8.22 -4.09 10.78
C ILE A 39 -6.83 -3.70 11.25
N THR A 40 -6.48 -2.43 11.09
CA THR A 40 -5.33 -1.83 11.78
C THR A 40 -5.82 -0.76 12.73
N SER A 41 -5.23 -0.69 13.92
CA SER A 41 -5.63 0.29 14.94
C SER A 41 -4.45 0.88 15.70
N LEU A 42 -4.59 2.14 16.09
CA LEU A 42 -3.70 2.80 17.05
C LEU A 42 -3.84 2.19 18.44
N ALA A 43 -2.86 2.47 19.30
CA ALA A 43 -2.93 2.14 20.72
C ALA A 43 -4.13 2.79 21.43
N SER A 44 -4.65 3.91 20.90
CA SER A 44 -5.88 4.55 21.36
C SER A 44 -7.16 3.76 21.03
N GLY A 45 -7.07 2.72 20.19
CA GLY A 45 -8.20 1.96 19.66
C GLY A 45 -8.80 2.53 18.37
N GLU A 46 -8.34 3.71 17.92
CA GLU A 46 -8.76 4.29 16.64
C GLU A 46 -8.31 3.43 15.46
N LYS A 47 -9.23 3.11 14.55
CA LYS A 47 -8.93 2.31 13.36
C LYS A 47 -8.29 3.16 12.28
N THR A 48 -7.19 2.68 11.71
CA THR A 48 -6.49 3.32 10.59
C THR A 48 -6.83 2.64 9.25
N LEU A 49 -7.23 1.37 9.30
CA LEU A 49 -7.79 0.58 8.21
C LEU A 49 -8.87 -0.34 8.79
N ASP A 50 -10.01 -0.43 8.13
CA ASP A 50 -10.98 -1.52 8.30
C ASP A 50 -11.43 -1.93 6.90
N LEU A 51 -11.01 -3.10 6.44
CA LEU A 51 -11.25 -3.56 5.07
C LEU A 51 -11.81 -4.97 5.11
N THR A 52 -12.93 -5.19 4.44
CA THR A 52 -13.52 -6.51 4.24
C THR A 52 -13.60 -6.80 2.75
N PHE A 53 -13.08 -7.95 2.32
CA PHE A 53 -13.03 -8.34 0.92
C PHE A 53 -13.14 -9.86 0.73
N ASP A 54 -13.55 -10.25 -0.47
CA ASP A 54 -13.51 -11.62 -0.96
C ASP A 54 -12.41 -11.75 -2.00
N ALA A 55 -11.39 -12.55 -1.68
CA ALA A 55 -10.24 -12.81 -2.54
C ALA A 55 -10.35 -14.12 -3.34
N GLU A 56 -11.41 -14.88 -3.14
CA GLU A 56 -11.66 -16.18 -3.79
C GLU A 56 -12.66 -16.04 -4.95
N SER A 57 -13.32 -14.88 -5.08
CA SER A 57 -14.23 -14.60 -6.20
C SER A 57 -13.51 -14.56 -7.55
N GLU A 58 -13.91 -15.43 -8.47
CA GLU A 58 -13.38 -15.50 -9.83
C GLU A 58 -13.89 -14.37 -10.75
N ASN A 59 -15.00 -13.71 -10.39
CA ASN A 59 -15.71 -12.75 -11.23
C ASN A 59 -15.76 -11.34 -10.62
N ALA A 60 -14.66 -10.88 -10.03
CA ALA A 60 -14.60 -9.53 -9.50
C ALA A 60 -14.78 -8.48 -10.61
N LEU A 61 -15.83 -7.67 -10.48
CA LEU A 61 -16.06 -6.49 -11.31
C LEU A 61 -15.25 -5.31 -10.78
N LEU A 62 -15.04 -4.30 -11.63
CA LEU A 62 -14.51 -3.03 -11.16
C LEU A 62 -15.48 -2.44 -10.11
N PRO A 63 -14.97 -1.79 -9.06
CA PRO A 63 -15.82 -1.11 -8.09
C PRO A 63 -16.73 -0.08 -8.77
N GLU A 64 -17.90 0.13 -8.18
CA GLU A 64 -18.82 1.18 -8.63
C GLU A 64 -18.13 2.56 -8.58
N GLY A 65 -18.31 3.35 -9.65
CA GLY A 65 -17.65 4.65 -9.78
C GLY A 65 -16.17 4.59 -10.11
N SER A 66 -15.61 3.41 -10.43
CA SER A 66 -14.22 3.29 -10.88
C SER A 66 -13.93 4.22 -12.07
N PRO A 67 -12.79 4.94 -12.06
CA PRO A 67 -12.38 5.77 -13.20
C PRO A 67 -11.82 4.94 -14.36
N PHE A 68 -11.66 3.62 -14.19
CA PHE A 68 -11.09 2.74 -15.20
C PHE A 68 -12.20 2.11 -16.04
N ALA A 69 -11.98 2.04 -17.36
CA ALA A 69 -12.93 1.39 -18.28
C ALA A 69 -12.84 -0.15 -18.23
N ASP A 70 -11.66 -0.70 -17.93
CA ASP A 70 -11.41 -2.14 -17.93
C ASP A 70 -10.30 -2.55 -16.95
N TRP A 71 -10.24 -3.84 -16.61
CA TRP A 71 -9.20 -4.40 -15.76
C TRP A 71 -7.80 -4.26 -16.36
N ARG A 72 -7.68 -4.25 -17.70
CA ARG A 72 -6.40 -4.04 -18.39
C ARG A 72 -5.79 -2.69 -18.02
N THR A 73 -6.60 -1.64 -17.96
CA THR A 73 -6.19 -0.29 -17.57
C THR A 73 -5.96 -0.21 -16.07
N ALA A 74 -6.89 -0.74 -15.26
CA ALA A 74 -6.76 -0.75 -13.81
C ALA A 74 -5.50 -1.49 -13.31
N ARG A 75 -5.09 -2.58 -13.96
CA ARG A 75 -3.89 -3.36 -13.60
C ARG A 75 -2.59 -2.55 -13.72
N ARG A 76 -2.55 -1.50 -14.52
CA ARG A 76 -1.39 -0.58 -14.61
C ARG A 76 -1.16 0.20 -13.31
N PHE A 77 -2.18 0.25 -12.45
CA PHE A 77 -2.17 0.90 -11.14
C PHE A 77 -2.13 -0.12 -9.99
N ALA A 78 -1.92 -1.41 -10.28
CA ALA A 78 -1.68 -2.43 -9.26
C ALA A 78 -0.23 -2.31 -8.74
N GLY A 79 -0.06 -1.55 -7.66
CA GLY A 79 1.24 -1.39 -6.97
C GLY A 79 1.66 -2.65 -6.20
N PRO A 80 2.89 -2.70 -5.65
CA PRO A 80 3.83 -1.59 -5.55
C PRO A 80 4.59 -1.36 -6.86
N MET A 81 5.04 -0.12 -7.06
CA MET A 81 5.94 0.18 -8.17
C MET A 81 7.31 -0.48 -7.94
N PRO A 82 8.03 -0.90 -9.00
CA PRO A 82 9.32 -1.58 -8.85
C PRO A 82 10.43 -0.69 -8.28
N PHE A 83 10.25 0.62 -8.29
CA PHE A 83 11.22 1.58 -7.75
C PHE A 83 10.54 2.64 -6.91
N THR A 84 11.20 3.06 -5.83
CA THR A 84 10.92 4.31 -5.13
C THR A 84 12.06 5.29 -5.35
N PHE A 85 11.72 6.57 -5.33
CA PHE A 85 12.64 7.68 -5.59
C PHE A 85 12.49 8.69 -4.46
N SER A 86 13.59 9.04 -3.80
CA SER A 86 13.63 10.11 -2.80
C SER A 86 14.58 11.20 -3.28
N PRO A 87 14.11 12.43 -3.50
CA PRO A 87 14.96 13.53 -3.97
C PRO A 87 15.90 14.00 -2.85
N GLU A 88 17.11 14.40 -3.24
CA GLU A 88 18.10 15.05 -2.39
C GLU A 88 18.23 16.54 -2.74
N PRO A 89 18.64 17.41 -1.79
CA PRO A 89 18.80 18.84 -2.04
C PRO A 89 19.80 19.19 -3.15
N ASP A 90 20.78 18.32 -3.41
CA ASP A 90 21.81 18.50 -4.45
C ASP A 90 21.33 18.11 -5.87
N GLY A 91 20.04 17.77 -6.02
CA GLY A 91 19.44 17.35 -7.29
C GLY A 91 19.66 15.88 -7.63
N SER A 92 20.30 15.11 -6.74
CA SER A 92 20.36 13.65 -6.85
C SER A 92 19.10 12.97 -6.31
N PHE A 93 18.99 11.66 -6.54
CA PHE A 93 17.90 10.83 -6.04
C PHE A 93 18.44 9.57 -5.38
N VAL A 94 17.90 9.21 -4.22
CA VAL A 94 18.02 7.85 -3.70
C VAL A 94 16.99 6.97 -4.40
N VAL A 95 17.46 5.98 -5.14
CA VAL A 95 16.63 4.98 -5.82
C VAL A 95 16.69 3.67 -5.04
N ILE A 96 15.53 3.13 -4.69
CA ILE A 96 15.39 1.83 -4.03
C ILE A 96 14.53 0.94 -4.92
N GLU A 97 15.07 -0.23 -5.29
CA GLU A 97 14.37 -1.24 -6.09
C GLU A 97 13.64 -2.24 -5.19
N GLY A 98 12.35 -2.43 -5.45
CA GLY A 98 11.55 -3.52 -4.89
C GLY A 98 11.73 -4.77 -5.72
N LYS A 99 12.50 -5.73 -5.19
CA LYS A 99 12.63 -7.05 -5.80
C LYS A 99 11.42 -7.90 -5.44
N ARG A 100 10.81 -8.46 -6.47
CA ARG A 100 9.65 -9.35 -6.39
C ARG A 100 9.72 -10.37 -7.52
N ALA A 101 9.39 -11.61 -7.20
CA ALA A 101 9.07 -12.63 -8.18
C ALA A 101 7.55 -12.88 -8.19
N ASP A 102 7.04 -13.47 -9.26
CA ASP A 102 5.66 -13.98 -9.35
C ASP A 102 4.57 -12.97 -8.98
N TRP A 103 4.78 -11.71 -9.37
CA TRP A 103 3.82 -10.63 -9.12
C TRP A 103 2.59 -10.76 -10.02
N MET A 104 1.59 -11.50 -9.54
CA MET A 104 0.33 -11.78 -10.25
C MET A 104 -0.86 -11.23 -9.47
N PRO A 105 -1.17 -9.93 -9.59
CA PRO A 105 -2.29 -9.34 -8.88
C PRO A 105 -3.63 -9.90 -9.35
N ARG A 106 -4.39 -10.48 -8.42
CA ARG A 106 -5.73 -11.03 -8.66
C ARG A 106 -6.78 -10.01 -8.22
N PRO A 107 -7.72 -9.60 -9.10
CA PRO A 107 -8.86 -8.77 -8.70
C PRO A 107 -9.60 -9.37 -7.50
N ILE A 108 -10.09 -8.51 -6.60
CA ILE A 108 -10.87 -8.92 -5.43
C ILE A 108 -12.16 -8.10 -5.34
N ILE A 109 -13.17 -8.65 -4.67
CA ILE A 109 -14.40 -7.92 -4.38
C ILE A 109 -14.27 -7.28 -3.01
N VAL A 110 -14.26 -5.95 -2.95
CA VAL A 110 -14.34 -5.22 -1.68
C VAL A 110 -15.81 -5.14 -1.24
N LYS A 111 -16.10 -5.57 -0.02
CA LYS A 111 -17.44 -5.57 0.57
C LYS A 111 -17.69 -4.31 1.38
N ASP A 112 -16.70 -3.93 2.18
CA ASP A 112 -16.74 -2.73 3.00
C ASP A 112 -15.31 -2.23 3.24
N TRP A 113 -15.16 -0.92 3.39
CA TRP A 113 -13.86 -0.34 3.66
C TRP A 113 -13.94 1.02 4.37
N HIS A 114 -12.95 1.27 5.20
CA HIS A 114 -12.68 2.54 5.85
C HIS A 114 -11.17 2.76 5.91
N ILE A 115 -10.71 3.91 5.44
CA ILE A 115 -9.30 4.33 5.53
C ILE A 115 -9.23 5.59 6.39
N GLY A 116 -8.66 5.48 7.59
CA GLY A 116 -8.58 6.59 8.54
C GLY A 116 -7.79 7.80 8.04
N LEU A 117 -6.95 7.62 7.00
CA LEU A 117 -6.27 8.73 6.32
C LEU A 117 -7.24 9.82 5.84
N PHE A 118 -8.46 9.47 5.42
CA PHE A 118 -9.46 10.43 4.94
C PHE A 118 -10.22 11.14 6.08
N ASP A 119 -10.01 10.75 7.34
CA ASP A 119 -10.57 11.43 8.51
C ASP A 119 -9.61 12.50 9.07
N GLU A 120 -8.39 12.56 8.53
CA GLU A 120 -7.31 13.43 8.98
C GLU A 120 -7.00 14.55 7.96
N PRO A 121 -6.55 15.74 8.41
CA PRO A 121 -6.03 16.76 7.50
C PRO A 121 -4.81 16.24 6.71
N PRO A 122 -4.62 16.66 5.44
CA PRO A 122 -5.43 17.62 4.69
C PRO A 122 -6.63 17.00 3.96
N LEU A 123 -6.89 15.69 4.14
CA LEU A 123 -7.88 14.95 3.37
C LEU A 123 -9.26 14.87 4.06
N ARG A 124 -9.37 15.37 5.29
CA ARG A 124 -10.66 15.42 6.00
C ARG A 124 -11.75 16.08 5.16
N GLY A 125 -12.87 15.37 5.03
CA GLY A 125 -14.06 15.86 4.32
C GLY A 125 -14.05 15.59 2.81
N VAL A 126 -13.00 14.94 2.28
CA VAL A 126 -13.05 14.39 0.92
C VAL A 126 -13.87 13.10 0.90
N THR A 127 -14.58 12.87 -0.20
CA THR A 127 -15.28 11.61 -0.45
C THR A 127 -14.44 10.75 -1.40
N PRO A 128 -13.62 9.81 -0.89
CA PRO A 128 -12.81 8.94 -1.72
C PRO A 128 -13.70 7.95 -2.51
N ILE A 129 -13.23 7.58 -3.70
CA ILE A 129 -13.81 6.50 -4.50
C ILE A 129 -12.81 5.33 -4.55
N LEU A 130 -13.31 4.11 -4.49
CA LEU A 130 -12.48 2.92 -4.68
C LEU A 130 -12.28 2.70 -6.18
N ALA A 131 -11.08 2.95 -6.70
CA ALA A 131 -10.83 2.82 -8.14
C ALA A 131 -10.67 1.35 -8.59
N ASN A 132 -9.98 0.54 -7.80
CA ASN A 132 -9.66 -0.86 -8.08
C ASN A 132 -9.12 -1.51 -6.79
N ALA A 133 -9.16 -2.84 -6.74
CA ALA A 133 -8.57 -3.60 -5.64
C ALA A 133 -8.00 -4.93 -6.16
N PHE A 134 -6.83 -5.31 -5.64
CA PHE A 134 -6.18 -6.57 -5.98
C PHE A 134 -5.59 -7.22 -4.73
N ALA A 135 -5.58 -8.55 -4.69
CA ALA A 135 -4.81 -9.34 -3.74
C ALA A 135 -3.61 -9.96 -4.44
N VAL A 136 -2.47 -9.94 -3.75
CA VAL A 136 -1.26 -10.64 -4.16
C VAL A 136 -0.67 -11.28 -2.91
N GLU A 137 -0.36 -12.56 -3.00
CA GLU A 137 -0.02 -13.40 -1.85
C GLU A 137 1.24 -14.20 -2.16
N ASN A 138 1.93 -14.67 -1.12
CA ASN A 138 3.11 -15.52 -1.23
C ASN A 138 4.23 -14.94 -2.11
N ILE A 139 4.46 -13.63 -1.97
CA ILE A 139 5.47 -12.91 -2.75
C ILE A 139 6.77 -12.89 -1.97
N ASP A 140 7.85 -13.34 -2.61
CA ASP A 140 9.21 -13.03 -2.17
C ASP A 140 9.51 -11.55 -2.43
N TYR A 141 9.02 -10.69 -1.53
CA TYR A 141 9.16 -9.25 -1.63
C TYR A 141 10.27 -8.74 -0.71
N ARG A 142 11.24 -8.02 -1.29
CA ARG A 142 12.32 -7.39 -0.53
C ARG A 142 12.78 -6.09 -1.18
N TRP A 143 13.36 -5.22 -0.37
CA TRP A 143 14.02 -4.02 -0.85
C TRP A 143 15.50 -4.28 -1.10
N SER A 144 15.98 -3.82 -2.25
CA SER A 144 17.42 -3.69 -2.49
C SER A 144 17.99 -2.53 -1.67
N ARG A 145 19.32 -2.53 -1.48
CA ARG A 145 20.01 -1.36 -0.92
C ARG A 145 19.79 -0.14 -1.83
N GLY A 146 19.48 1.01 -1.24
CA GLY A 146 19.35 2.26 -1.96
C GLY A 146 20.66 2.71 -2.61
N ARG A 147 20.56 3.33 -3.80
CA ARG A 147 21.69 3.91 -4.52
C ARG A 147 21.41 5.38 -4.86
N ILE A 148 22.43 6.22 -4.77
CA ILE A 148 22.34 7.62 -5.21
C ILE A 148 22.49 7.65 -6.73
N VAL A 149 21.57 8.32 -7.40
CA VAL A 149 21.56 8.53 -8.84
C VAL A 149 21.54 10.03 -9.10
N ARG A 150 22.46 10.50 -9.95
CA ARG A 150 22.46 11.90 -10.42
C ARG A 150 21.90 11.94 -11.84
N PRO A 151 20.83 12.72 -12.09
CA PRO A 151 20.36 12.95 -13.46
C PRO A 151 21.49 13.54 -14.29
N GLY A 152 21.80 12.93 -15.43
CA GLY A 152 22.83 13.41 -16.35
C GLY A 152 24.27 13.01 -16.04
N GLY A 153 24.53 12.12 -15.06
CA GLY A 153 25.87 11.57 -14.79
C GLY A 153 26.05 10.13 -15.30
N ASP A 154 26.99 9.95 -16.24
CA ASP A 154 27.73 8.75 -16.71
C ASP A 154 26.90 7.54 -17.22
N LYS A 155 26.95 7.04 -18.47
CA LYS A 155 28.08 6.69 -19.36
C LYS A 155 29.36 6.27 -18.65
#